data_AF-A0A6P0DUM8-F1
#
_entry.id   AF-A0A6P0DUM8-F1
#
_cell.length_a   1.000
_cell.length_b   1.000
_cell.length_c   1.000
_cell.angle_alpha   90.00
_cell.angle_beta   90.00
_cell.angle_gamma   90.00
#
_symmetry.space_group_name_H-M   'P 1'
#
loop_
_entity.id
_entity.type
_entity.pdbx_description
1 polymer ?
#
loop_
_entity_poly.entity_id
_entity_poly.type
_entity_poly.pdbx_seq_one_letter_code
_entity_poly.pdbx_strand_id
1 'polypeptide(L)'
;DERFLSLSDLYDTVRSRAERAHARTIESAAIRVEATRDNAERLELLVPGQRQAIAPTHWSYGQLCSLIGAPATYMRQLPAPLAAINLQHGLLNHRAELVKTLEMDDGRLELRAVTGPEYGRIWDHELVSSVMKIAGNGTGDTMWKVPGVLDWATMTHNPFVDITKDTTTLYASDRDVFLFLVDDTHPIEAGRLPNGEPDLYFRGFYAWNSEVGSKTLGIASFYLRAVCANRNLWGTENFEEITIRHSKFAAQRFAHEAAPALTSFANSSPAPFIAGIRAARERIVAR
;
A
#
# COMPACT_ATOMS: atom_id res chain seq x y z
N ASP A 1 -10.56 4.59 -0.86
CA ASP A 1 -9.96 3.76 0.20
C ASP A 1 -10.71 3.96 1.50
N GLU A 2 -10.89 2.88 2.25
CA GLU A 2 -11.40 2.94 3.61
C GLU A 2 -10.35 3.59 4.51
N ARG A 3 -10.80 4.45 5.43
CA ARG A 3 -9.93 5.22 6.32
C ARG A 3 -10.08 4.68 7.73
N PHE A 4 -8.99 4.49 8.47
CA PHE A 4 -9.00 3.88 9.81
C PHE A 4 -8.49 4.85 10.86
N LEU A 5 -8.96 4.76 12.10
CA LEU A 5 -8.56 5.71 13.16
C LEU A 5 -7.40 5.21 14.02
N SER A 6 -7.11 3.91 13.92
CA SER A 6 -6.03 3.27 14.65
C SER A 6 -5.44 2.11 13.84
N LEU A 7 -4.22 1.70 14.19
CA LEU A 7 -3.59 0.53 13.57
C LEU A 7 -4.30 -0.77 13.95
N SER A 8 -4.91 -0.86 15.13
CA SER A 8 -5.68 -2.04 15.55
C SER A 8 -6.92 -2.22 14.68
N ASP A 9 -7.70 -1.15 14.44
CA ASP A 9 -8.89 -1.23 13.57
C ASP A 9 -8.49 -1.62 12.13
N LEU A 10 -7.41 -1.03 11.63
CA LEU A 10 -6.87 -1.37 10.31
C LEU A 10 -6.46 -2.85 10.27
N TYR A 11 -5.69 -3.32 11.25
CA TYR A 11 -5.21 -4.69 11.36
C TYR A 11 -6.36 -5.69 11.39
N ASP A 12 -7.35 -5.49 12.26
CA ASP A 12 -8.49 -6.40 12.41
C ASP A 12 -9.28 -6.51 11.10
N THR A 13 -9.50 -5.40 10.40
CA THR A 13 -10.17 -5.39 9.09
C THR A 13 -9.38 -6.15 8.03
N VAL A 14 -8.08 -5.86 7.85
CA VAL A 14 -7.28 -6.53 6.81
C VAL A 14 -6.97 -8.00 7.17
N ARG A 15 -6.95 -8.34 8.45
CA ARG A 15 -6.81 -9.72 8.92
C ARG A 15 -8.09 -10.51 8.66
N SER A 16 -9.26 -9.99 9.05
CA SER A 16 -10.55 -10.62 8.78
C SER A 16 -10.75 -10.85 7.28
N ARG A 17 -10.32 -9.90 6.46
CA ARG A 17 -10.29 -10.06 5.00
C ARG A 17 -9.41 -11.24 4.56
N ALA A 18 -8.19 -11.35 5.07
CA ALA A 18 -7.28 -12.43 4.73
C ALA A 18 -7.80 -13.81 5.19
N GLU A 19 -8.44 -13.90 6.36
CA GLU A 19 -9.04 -15.13 6.89
C GLU A 19 -10.20 -15.64 6.03
N ARG A 20 -10.94 -14.75 5.37
CA ARG A 20 -12.03 -15.07 4.42
C ARG A 20 -11.56 -15.30 2.99
N ALA A 21 -10.28 -15.06 2.70
CA ALA A 21 -9.75 -15.18 1.35
C ALA A 21 -9.38 -16.62 1.02
N HIS A 22 -9.61 -17.01 -0.23
CA HIS A 22 -9.23 -18.32 -0.74
C HIS A 22 -8.22 -18.16 -1.88
N ALA A 23 -7.00 -18.65 -1.64
CA ALA A 23 -5.95 -18.66 -2.65
C ALA A 23 -5.76 -20.06 -3.24
N ARG A 24 -5.61 -20.16 -4.56
CA ARG A 24 -5.38 -21.44 -5.25
C ARG A 24 -4.24 -21.29 -6.26
N THR A 25 -3.52 -22.39 -6.49
CA THR A 25 -2.63 -22.51 -7.65
C THR A 25 -3.27 -23.49 -8.62
N ILE A 26 -3.56 -23.04 -9.83
CA ILE A 26 -4.32 -23.78 -10.84
C ILE A 26 -3.69 -23.61 -12.21
N GLU A 27 -4.02 -24.51 -13.13
CA GLU A 27 -3.66 -24.33 -14.52
C GLU A 27 -4.48 -23.21 -15.17
N SER A 28 -3.84 -22.29 -15.92
CA SER A 28 -4.56 -21.21 -16.61
C SER A 28 -5.55 -21.75 -17.63
N ALA A 29 -5.19 -22.84 -18.32
CA ALA A 29 -6.06 -23.50 -19.30
C ALA A 29 -7.31 -24.15 -18.67
N ALA A 30 -7.27 -24.44 -17.36
CA ALA A 30 -8.39 -25.02 -16.63
C ALA A 30 -9.44 -23.97 -16.21
N ILE A 31 -9.10 -22.67 -16.30
CA ILE A 31 -10.05 -21.59 -16.07
C ILE A 31 -10.98 -21.50 -17.28
N ARG A 32 -12.30 -21.61 -17.03
CA ARG A 32 -13.30 -21.37 -18.07
C ARG A 32 -13.91 -19.99 -17.90
N VAL A 33 -14.09 -19.29 -19.01
CA VAL A 33 -14.72 -17.96 -19.05
C VAL A 33 -16.12 -18.11 -19.63
N GLU A 34 -17.12 -17.70 -18.87
CA GLU A 34 -18.52 -17.75 -19.27
C GLU A 34 -19.09 -16.33 -19.41
N ALA A 35 -19.81 -16.11 -20.50
CA ALA A 35 -20.60 -14.92 -20.72
C ALA A 35 -21.82 -15.31 -21.56
N THR A 36 -22.97 -14.74 -21.22
CA THR A 36 -24.23 -15.07 -21.89
C THR A 36 -24.55 -14.02 -22.96
N ARG A 37 -25.21 -14.43 -24.06
CA ARG A 37 -25.53 -13.50 -25.17
C ARG A 37 -26.61 -12.48 -24.80
N ASP A 38 -27.43 -12.80 -23.83
CA ASP A 38 -28.51 -11.96 -23.30
C ASP A 38 -28.03 -10.91 -22.29
N ASN A 39 -26.77 -10.97 -21.85
CA ASN A 39 -26.18 -9.98 -20.97
C ASN A 39 -24.78 -9.56 -21.47
N ALA A 40 -24.73 -8.41 -22.15
CA ALA A 40 -23.51 -7.87 -22.72
C ALA A 40 -22.48 -7.39 -21.68
N GLU A 41 -22.84 -7.31 -20.39
CA GLU A 41 -21.98 -6.77 -19.33
C GLU A 41 -21.47 -7.84 -18.35
N ARG A 42 -22.09 -9.03 -18.33
CA ARG A 42 -21.77 -10.08 -17.36
C ARG A 42 -20.77 -11.08 -17.93
N LEU A 43 -19.61 -11.15 -17.27
CA LEU A 43 -18.56 -12.12 -17.51
C LEU A 43 -18.15 -12.76 -16.19
N GLU A 44 -18.11 -14.09 -16.16
CA GLU A 44 -17.77 -14.88 -14.98
C GLU A 44 -16.73 -15.95 -15.31
N LEU A 45 -16.02 -16.41 -14.29
CA LEU A 45 -15.01 -17.45 -14.40
C LEU A 45 -15.42 -18.68 -13.59
N LEU A 46 -15.31 -19.85 -14.21
CA LEU A 46 -15.31 -21.13 -13.50
C LEU A 46 -13.87 -21.50 -13.19
N VAL A 47 -13.53 -21.38 -11.90
CA VAL A 47 -12.21 -21.72 -11.37
C VAL A 47 -12.23 -23.14 -10.81
N PRO A 48 -11.29 -24.03 -11.17
CA PRO A 48 -11.21 -25.37 -10.61
C PRO A 48 -11.21 -25.39 -9.08
N GLY A 49 -12.07 -26.21 -8.49
CA GLY A 49 -12.25 -26.32 -7.05
C GLY A 49 -13.15 -25.25 -6.43
N GLN A 50 -13.68 -24.31 -7.22
CA GLN A 50 -14.77 -23.42 -6.83
C GLN A 50 -16.09 -23.94 -7.41
N ARG A 51 -17.16 -23.93 -6.60
CA ARG A 51 -18.50 -24.41 -7.00
C ARG A 51 -19.33 -23.35 -7.70
N GLN A 52 -19.06 -22.07 -7.42
CA GLN A 52 -19.80 -20.93 -7.96
C GLN A 52 -18.98 -20.22 -9.04
N ALA A 53 -19.66 -19.66 -10.04
CA ALA A 53 -19.02 -18.77 -10.99
C ALA A 53 -18.57 -17.49 -10.27
N ILE A 54 -17.39 -16.98 -10.63
CA ILE A 54 -16.75 -15.85 -9.95
C ILE A 54 -16.65 -14.67 -10.91
N ALA A 55 -17.08 -13.49 -10.49
CA ALA A 55 -16.85 -12.27 -11.26
C ALA A 55 -15.44 -11.73 -11.01
N PRO A 56 -14.68 -11.33 -12.04
CA PRO A 56 -13.43 -10.62 -11.84
C PRO A 56 -13.69 -9.16 -11.45
N THR A 57 -12.90 -8.64 -10.51
CA THR A 57 -12.84 -7.19 -10.29
C THR A 57 -12.23 -6.49 -11.52
N HIS A 58 -12.39 -5.16 -11.60
CA HIS A 58 -11.73 -4.37 -12.64
C HIS A 58 -10.19 -4.58 -12.65
N TRP A 59 -9.60 -4.83 -11.48
CA TRP A 59 -8.18 -5.11 -11.30
C TRP A 59 -7.81 -6.50 -11.84
N SER A 60 -8.44 -7.56 -11.34
CA SER A 60 -8.11 -8.93 -11.75
C SER A 60 -8.47 -9.21 -13.21
N TYR A 61 -9.47 -8.54 -13.77
CA TYR A 61 -9.73 -8.53 -15.21
C TYR A 61 -8.54 -7.98 -16.00
N GLY A 62 -7.94 -6.89 -15.52
CA GLY A 62 -6.71 -6.35 -16.08
C GLY A 62 -5.54 -7.33 -15.97
N GLN A 63 -5.44 -8.05 -14.85
CA GLN A 63 -4.41 -9.08 -14.67
C GLN A 63 -4.61 -10.26 -15.63
N LEU A 64 -5.84 -10.74 -15.81
CA LEU A 64 -6.18 -11.78 -16.79
C LEU A 64 -5.80 -11.36 -18.21
N CYS A 65 -6.12 -10.11 -18.60
CA CYS A 65 -5.69 -9.56 -19.89
C CYS A 65 -4.16 -9.53 -20.01
N SER A 66 -3.47 -9.03 -18.99
CA SER A 66 -2.00 -8.97 -18.97
C SER A 66 -1.35 -10.36 -19.06
N LEU A 67 -1.94 -11.36 -18.41
CA LEU A 67 -1.48 -12.74 -18.42
C LEU A 67 -1.45 -13.31 -19.84
N ILE A 68 -2.48 -13.02 -20.63
CA ILE A 68 -2.61 -13.51 -22.01
C ILE A 68 -2.04 -12.55 -23.06
N GLY A 69 -1.41 -11.45 -22.64
CA GLY A 69 -0.88 -10.42 -23.54
C GLY A 69 -1.93 -9.56 -24.26
N ALA A 70 -3.18 -9.53 -23.77
CA ALA A 70 -4.26 -8.75 -24.36
C ALA A 70 -4.33 -7.32 -23.78
N PRO A 71 -4.64 -6.29 -24.60
CA PRO A 71 -4.80 -4.93 -24.10
C PRO A 71 -6.09 -4.77 -23.27
N ALA A 72 -5.96 -4.62 -21.95
CA ALA A 72 -7.09 -4.55 -21.03
C ALA A 72 -8.09 -3.42 -21.37
N THR A 73 -7.61 -2.26 -21.82
CA THR A 73 -8.47 -1.13 -22.19
C THR A 73 -9.39 -1.46 -23.35
N TYR A 74 -8.87 -2.10 -24.41
CA TYR A 74 -9.66 -2.56 -25.54
C TYR A 74 -10.62 -3.67 -25.11
N MET A 75 -10.13 -4.64 -24.35
CA MET A 75 -10.92 -5.78 -23.85
C MET A 75 -12.12 -5.35 -22.99
N ARG A 76 -12.06 -4.20 -22.31
CA ARG A 76 -13.18 -3.64 -21.52
C ARG A 76 -14.25 -2.95 -22.38
N GLN A 77 -13.95 -2.60 -23.63
CA GLN A 77 -14.90 -1.99 -24.55
C GLN A 77 -15.71 -3.03 -25.33
N LEU A 78 -15.28 -4.30 -25.27
CA LEU A 78 -15.98 -5.39 -25.93
C LEU A 78 -17.19 -5.83 -25.11
N PRO A 79 -18.30 -6.21 -25.76
CA PRO A 79 -19.36 -6.98 -25.12
C PRO A 79 -18.79 -8.23 -24.44
N ALA A 80 -19.33 -8.59 -23.27
CA ALA A 80 -18.87 -9.70 -22.45
C ALA A 80 -18.68 -11.02 -23.23
N PRO A 81 -19.56 -11.42 -24.18
CA PRO A 81 -19.32 -12.60 -25.01
C PRO A 81 -18.05 -12.55 -25.86
N LEU A 82 -17.71 -11.39 -26.44
CA LEU A 82 -16.50 -11.23 -27.25
C LEU A 82 -15.25 -11.19 -26.37
N ALA A 83 -15.32 -10.48 -25.24
CA ALA A 83 -14.27 -10.48 -24.24
C ALA A 83 -13.99 -11.90 -23.70
N ALA A 84 -15.03 -12.68 -23.43
CA ALA A 84 -14.93 -14.04 -22.93
C ALA A 84 -14.23 -14.98 -23.92
N ILE A 85 -14.58 -14.92 -25.21
CA ILE A 85 -13.94 -15.73 -26.26
C ILE A 85 -12.45 -15.40 -26.35
N ASN A 86 -12.10 -14.11 -26.37
CA ASN A 86 -10.72 -13.65 -26.44
C ASN A 86 -9.92 -14.05 -25.20
N LEU A 87 -10.50 -13.91 -24.00
CA LEU A 87 -9.89 -14.37 -22.75
C LEU A 87 -9.70 -15.88 -22.73
N GLN A 88 -10.73 -16.64 -23.10
CA GLN A 88 -10.67 -18.11 -23.14
C GLN A 88 -9.60 -18.60 -24.10
N HIS A 89 -9.51 -18.00 -25.31
CA HIS A 89 -8.46 -18.33 -26.27
C HIS A 89 -7.08 -18.05 -25.70
N GLY A 90 -6.89 -16.89 -25.06
CA GLY A 90 -5.62 -16.53 -24.42
C GLY A 90 -5.22 -17.49 -23.29
N LEU A 91 -6.17 -17.86 -22.42
CA LEU A 91 -5.93 -18.76 -21.28
C LEU A 91 -5.51 -20.17 -21.71
N LEU A 92 -6.10 -20.68 -22.81
CA LEU A 92 -5.76 -21.98 -23.39
C LEU A 92 -4.38 -22.01 -24.05
N ASN A 93 -3.89 -20.87 -24.54
CA ASN A 93 -2.60 -20.76 -25.25
C ASN A 93 -1.50 -20.08 -24.41
N HIS A 94 -1.76 -19.85 -23.13
CA HIS A 94 -0.84 -19.17 -22.24
C HIS A 94 0.38 -20.06 -21.92
N ARG A 95 1.58 -19.54 -22.15
CA ARG A 95 2.85 -20.30 -22.05
C ARG A 95 3.19 -20.77 -20.64
N ALA A 96 2.79 -20.04 -19.60
CA ALA A 96 3.00 -20.47 -18.22
C ALA A 96 1.78 -21.24 -17.73
N GLU A 97 1.95 -22.51 -17.40
CA GLU A 97 0.80 -23.38 -17.14
C GLU A 97 0.06 -22.99 -15.86
N LEU A 98 0.76 -22.51 -14.82
CA LEU A 98 0.16 -22.25 -13.50
C LEU A 98 -0.04 -20.77 -13.21
N VAL A 99 -1.18 -20.46 -12.58
CA VAL A 99 -1.50 -19.15 -12.01
C VAL A 99 -2.00 -19.28 -10.57
N LYS A 100 -1.85 -18.20 -9.82
CA LYS A 100 -2.37 -18.06 -8.46
C LYS A 100 -3.59 -17.15 -8.46
N THR A 101 -4.75 -17.69 -8.09
CA THR A 101 -5.97 -16.91 -7.88
C THR A 101 -6.08 -16.47 -6.42
N LEU A 102 -6.68 -15.30 -6.21
CA LEU A 102 -7.19 -14.87 -4.91
C LEU A 102 -8.68 -14.59 -5.06
N GLU A 103 -9.49 -15.33 -4.32
CA GLU A 103 -10.93 -15.20 -4.23
C GLU A 103 -11.29 -14.59 -2.88
N MET A 104 -12.32 -13.75 -2.85
CA MET A 104 -12.85 -13.18 -1.61
C MET A 104 -14.37 -13.20 -1.64
N ASP A 105 -14.96 -13.53 -0.49
CA ASP A 105 -16.40 -13.45 -0.27
C ASP A 105 -16.72 -12.32 0.71
N ASP A 106 -17.18 -11.20 0.16
CA ASP A 106 -17.60 -10.00 0.91
C ASP A 106 -19.06 -9.63 0.59
N GLY A 107 -19.92 -10.66 0.48
CA GLY A 107 -21.32 -10.55 0.08
C GLY A 107 -21.57 -10.98 -1.37
N ARG A 108 -20.53 -10.93 -2.20
CA ARG A 108 -20.45 -11.63 -3.49
C ARG A 108 -19.06 -12.22 -3.65
N LEU A 109 -18.99 -13.45 -4.15
CA LEU A 109 -17.74 -14.10 -4.49
C LEU A 109 -17.08 -13.38 -5.68
N GLU A 110 -15.90 -12.81 -5.45
CA GLU A 110 -15.14 -12.09 -6.46
C GLU A 110 -13.71 -12.60 -6.59
N LEU A 111 -13.19 -12.56 -7.82
CA LEU A 111 -11.80 -12.85 -8.11
C LEU A 111 -11.03 -11.54 -7.94
N ARG A 112 -10.29 -11.44 -6.83
CA ARG A 112 -9.53 -10.25 -6.42
C ARG A 112 -8.18 -10.15 -7.12
N ALA A 113 -7.54 -11.29 -7.37
CA ALA A 113 -6.26 -11.31 -8.05
C ALA A 113 -6.08 -12.55 -8.92
N VAL A 114 -5.34 -12.38 -10.02
CA VAL A 114 -4.73 -13.46 -10.79
C VAL A 114 -3.26 -13.10 -10.97
N THR A 115 -2.39 -13.89 -10.37
CA THR A 115 -0.94 -13.62 -10.30
C THR A 115 -0.13 -14.80 -10.82
N GLY A 116 1.11 -14.56 -11.22
CA GLY A 116 2.00 -15.64 -11.66
C GLY A 116 2.37 -16.61 -10.53
N PRO A 117 2.91 -17.80 -10.86
CA PRO A 117 3.21 -18.85 -9.88
C PRO A 117 4.31 -18.44 -8.90
N GLU A 118 5.19 -17.53 -9.30
CA GLU A 118 6.28 -17.00 -8.47
C GLU A 118 5.84 -15.89 -7.51
N TYR A 119 4.60 -15.39 -7.64
CA TYR A 119 4.08 -14.35 -6.77
C TYR A 119 3.99 -14.86 -5.32
N GLY A 120 4.82 -14.28 -4.46
CA GLY A 120 4.78 -14.53 -3.01
C GLY A 120 3.91 -13.47 -2.37
N ARG A 121 2.65 -13.83 -2.12
CA ARG A 121 1.67 -12.95 -1.48
C ARG A 121 2.12 -12.64 -0.06
N ILE A 122 2.18 -11.36 0.24
CA ILE A 122 2.37 -10.85 1.60
C ILE A 122 1.05 -10.20 1.95
N TRP A 123 0.46 -10.61 3.07
CA TRP A 123 -0.84 -10.12 3.47
C TRP A 123 -0.72 -8.75 4.12
N ASP A 124 -1.69 -7.88 3.89
CA ASP A 124 -1.67 -6.53 4.43
C ASP A 124 -1.60 -6.54 5.98
N HIS A 125 -2.25 -7.51 6.63
CA HIS A 125 -2.20 -7.66 8.08
C HIS A 125 -0.80 -8.00 8.61
N GLU A 126 0.07 -8.65 7.82
CA GLU A 126 1.46 -8.94 8.22
C GLU A 126 2.30 -7.66 8.27
N LEU A 127 2.09 -6.75 7.30
CA LEU A 127 2.70 -5.42 7.33
C LEU A 127 2.20 -4.62 8.53
N VAL A 128 0.88 -4.51 8.70
CA VAL A 128 0.28 -3.72 9.78
C VAL A 128 0.74 -4.24 11.14
N SER A 129 0.74 -5.57 11.35
CA SER A 129 1.25 -6.19 12.58
C SER A 129 2.73 -5.87 12.83
N SER A 130 3.55 -5.83 11.78
CA SER A 130 4.97 -5.49 11.89
C SER A 130 5.16 -4.03 12.30
N VAL A 131 4.36 -3.11 11.77
CA VAL A 131 4.38 -1.69 12.16
C VAL A 131 3.89 -1.51 13.60
N MET A 132 2.86 -2.23 14.02
CA MET A 132 2.32 -2.15 15.39
C MET A 132 3.36 -2.53 16.46
N LYS A 133 4.32 -3.42 16.15
CA LYS A 133 5.41 -3.75 17.08
C LYS A 133 6.32 -2.57 17.41
N ILE A 134 6.34 -1.54 16.56
CA ILE A 134 7.23 -0.38 16.66
C ILE A 134 6.44 0.86 17.04
N ALA A 135 5.29 1.08 16.40
CA ALA A 135 4.47 2.27 16.55
C ALA A 135 3.28 2.10 17.51
N GLY A 136 3.08 0.89 18.02
CA GLY A 136 1.90 0.54 18.82
C GLY A 136 0.61 0.72 18.02
N ASN A 137 -0.36 1.47 18.55
CA ASN A 137 -1.66 1.69 17.90
C ASN A 137 -1.66 2.88 16.91
N GLY A 138 -0.55 3.63 16.83
CA GLY A 138 -0.44 4.82 15.99
C GLY A 138 -1.31 5.97 16.48
N THR A 139 -1.73 5.94 17.75
CA THR A 139 -2.63 6.93 18.37
C THR A 139 -1.92 7.83 19.39
N GLY A 140 -0.58 7.78 19.44
CA GLY A 140 0.23 8.51 20.43
C GLY A 140 0.59 7.69 21.67
N ASP A 141 0.34 6.39 21.64
CA ASP A 141 0.78 5.43 22.65
C ASP A 141 2.30 5.15 22.59
N THR A 142 2.93 5.46 21.46
CA THR A 142 4.39 5.59 21.30
C THR A 142 4.72 6.97 20.73
N MET A 143 5.99 7.24 20.40
CA MET A 143 6.37 8.46 19.67
C MET A 143 5.69 8.55 18.29
N TRP A 144 5.31 7.41 17.71
CA TRP A 144 4.70 7.32 16.39
C TRP A 144 3.19 7.45 16.48
N LYS A 145 2.65 8.42 15.75
CA LYS A 145 1.21 8.68 15.70
C LYS A 145 0.77 9.08 14.30
N VAL A 146 -0.52 8.93 14.06
CA VAL A 146 -1.19 9.63 12.96
C VAL A 146 -0.86 11.13 13.09
N PRO A 147 -0.44 11.78 12.00
CA PRO A 147 0.04 13.15 12.07
C PRO A 147 -0.96 14.16 12.56
N GLY A 148 -0.41 15.21 13.18
CA GLY A 148 -1.09 16.47 13.38
C GLY A 148 -1.50 17.17 12.09
N VAL A 149 -2.06 18.36 12.24
CA VAL A 149 -2.52 19.18 11.11
C VAL A 149 -1.77 20.51 11.08
N LEU A 150 -1.31 20.88 9.89
CA LEU A 150 -0.83 22.24 9.60
C LEU A 150 -2.03 23.19 9.39
N ASP A 151 -2.13 24.23 10.22
CA ASP A 151 -3.01 25.36 9.96
C ASP A 151 -2.41 26.24 8.85
N TRP A 152 -3.11 26.35 7.72
CA TRP A 152 -2.66 27.11 6.56
C TRP A 152 -2.74 28.62 6.73
N ALA A 153 -3.60 29.13 7.63
CA ALA A 153 -3.73 30.55 7.87
C ALA A 153 -2.57 31.07 8.72
N THR A 154 -2.11 30.27 9.68
CA THR A 154 -1.05 30.65 10.63
C THR A 154 0.28 29.96 10.35
N MET A 155 0.32 29.02 9.40
CA MET A 155 1.47 28.14 9.13
C MET A 155 1.98 27.40 10.37
N THR A 156 1.07 27.11 11.31
CA THR A 156 1.40 26.47 12.60
C THR A 156 0.99 25.01 12.57
N HIS A 157 1.93 24.11 12.89
CA HIS A 157 1.64 22.68 13.01
C HIS A 157 1.08 22.37 14.40
N ASN A 158 -0.12 21.80 14.48
CA ASN A 158 -0.68 21.28 15.72
C ASN A 158 -0.55 19.75 15.76
N PRO A 159 0.36 19.19 16.58
CA PRO A 159 0.50 17.73 16.72
C PRO A 159 -0.67 17.10 17.49
N PHE A 160 -1.41 17.86 18.30
CA PHE A 160 -2.48 17.34 19.17
C PHE A 160 -3.87 17.64 18.60
N VAL A 161 -4.21 16.96 17.51
CA VAL A 161 -5.56 16.94 16.94
C VAL A 161 -6.17 15.55 17.03
N ASP A 162 -7.49 15.49 17.09
CA ASP A 162 -8.23 14.25 17.10
C ASP A 162 -8.06 13.49 15.77
N ILE A 163 -7.91 12.18 15.88
CA ILE A 163 -7.88 11.29 14.72
C ILE A 163 -9.31 11.04 14.27
N THR A 164 -9.65 11.58 13.11
CA THR A 164 -10.94 11.45 12.46
C THR A 164 -10.76 10.81 11.10
N LYS A 165 -11.87 10.47 10.42
CA LYS A 165 -11.79 9.98 9.04
C LYS A 165 -11.17 11.03 8.11
N ASP A 166 -11.19 12.32 8.43
CA ASP A 166 -10.61 13.37 7.58
C ASP A 166 -9.14 13.65 7.88
N THR A 167 -8.68 13.39 9.10
CA THR A 167 -7.30 13.64 9.53
C THR A 167 -6.41 12.40 9.50
N THR A 168 -6.98 11.19 9.50
CA THR A 168 -6.20 9.95 9.49
C THR A 168 -5.40 9.76 8.22
N THR A 169 -4.28 9.05 8.33
CA THR A 169 -3.33 8.64 7.29
C THR A 169 -3.22 7.12 7.15
N LEU A 170 -4.20 6.39 7.69
CA LEU A 170 -4.28 4.94 7.66
C LEU A 170 -5.38 4.51 6.67
N TYR A 171 -4.99 3.80 5.61
CA TYR A 171 -5.88 3.42 4.53
C TYR A 171 -5.74 1.95 4.14
N ALA A 172 -6.87 1.36 3.80
CA ALA A 172 -6.91 0.12 3.04
C ALA A 172 -7.92 0.27 1.89
N SER A 173 -7.55 -0.26 0.74
CA SER A 173 -8.39 -0.34 -0.43
C SER A 173 -8.70 -1.80 -0.74
N ASP A 174 -9.39 -2.02 -1.86
CA ASP A 174 -9.55 -3.36 -2.40
C ASP A 174 -8.24 -3.97 -2.94
N ARG A 175 -7.19 -3.15 -3.07
CA ARG A 175 -5.94 -3.50 -3.75
C ARG A 175 -4.71 -3.38 -2.86
N ASP A 176 -4.67 -2.45 -1.93
CA ASP A 176 -3.48 -2.13 -1.17
C ASP A 176 -3.81 -1.52 0.20
N VAL A 177 -2.81 -1.52 1.06
CA VAL A 177 -2.80 -0.82 2.34
C VAL A 177 -1.72 0.25 2.29
N PHE A 178 -2.00 1.41 2.89
CA PHE A 178 -1.05 2.48 3.10
C PHE A 178 -1.21 3.02 4.52
N LEU A 179 -0.10 3.23 5.21
CA LEU A 179 -0.08 3.90 6.51
C LEU A 179 1.06 4.90 6.55
N PHE A 180 0.83 6.04 7.17
CA PHE A 180 1.86 7.04 7.41
C PHE A 180 1.78 7.52 8.87
N LEU A 181 2.91 7.48 9.57
CA LEU A 181 3.03 7.90 10.96
C LEU A 181 4.20 8.88 11.10
N VAL A 182 4.10 9.73 12.12
CA VAL A 182 5.07 10.77 12.42
C VAL A 182 5.37 10.81 13.90
N ASP A 183 6.57 11.27 14.24
CA ASP A 183 6.91 11.79 15.55
C ASP A 183 6.98 13.32 15.48
N ASP A 184 5.80 13.94 15.57
CA ASP A 184 5.64 15.40 15.56
C ASP A 184 5.54 15.99 16.97
N THR A 185 5.75 15.17 17.99
CA THR A 185 5.81 15.57 19.41
C THR A 185 7.24 15.82 19.90
N HIS A 186 8.25 15.32 19.18
CA HIS A 186 9.67 15.57 19.46
C HIS A 186 10.35 16.29 18.28
N PRO A 187 10.07 17.59 18.08
CA PRO A 187 10.64 18.35 16.98
C PRO A 187 12.18 18.42 17.04
N ILE A 188 12.79 18.38 15.86
CA ILE A 188 14.23 18.60 15.65
C ILE A 188 14.41 20.04 15.18
N GLU A 189 15.10 20.85 15.97
CA GLU A 189 15.51 22.19 15.54
C GLU A 189 16.77 22.10 14.66
N ALA A 190 16.63 22.44 13.38
CA ALA A 190 17.72 22.44 12.39
C ALA A 190 18.28 23.86 12.12
N GLY A 191 17.97 24.83 12.99
CA GLY A 191 18.43 26.21 12.92
C GLY A 191 17.30 27.21 13.18
N ARG A 192 17.42 28.41 12.57
CA ARG A 192 16.40 29.46 12.62
C ARG A 192 15.90 29.82 11.22
N LEU A 193 14.63 30.18 11.11
CA LEU A 193 14.01 30.77 9.92
C LEU A 193 14.40 32.26 9.79
N PRO A 194 14.17 32.92 8.63
CA PRO A 194 14.49 34.34 8.45
C PRO A 194 13.80 35.29 9.45
N ASN A 195 12.63 34.89 9.97
CA ASN A 195 11.88 35.62 10.99
C ASN A 195 12.40 35.37 12.42
N GLY A 196 13.44 34.55 12.59
CA GLY A 196 14.06 34.23 13.89
C GLY A 196 13.42 33.04 14.62
N GLU A 197 12.34 32.45 14.10
CA GLU A 197 11.70 31.27 14.70
C GLU A 197 12.55 30.00 14.51
N PRO A 198 12.39 28.98 15.39
CA PRO A 198 13.02 27.68 15.19
C PRO A 198 12.64 27.07 13.84
N ASP A 199 13.65 26.57 13.12
CA ASP A 199 13.45 25.76 11.93
C ASP A 199 13.20 24.30 12.33
N LEU A 200 11.94 23.88 12.37
CA LEU A 200 11.53 22.57 12.89
C LEU A 200 11.37 21.52 11.80
N TYR A 201 11.89 20.33 12.10
CA TYR A 201 11.68 19.10 11.35
C TYR A 201 11.16 18.00 12.29
N PHE A 202 10.44 17.06 11.71
CA PHE A 202 9.87 15.89 12.36
C PHE A 202 10.41 14.63 11.70
N ARG A 203 10.30 13.49 12.37
CA ARG A 203 10.56 12.19 11.76
C ARG A 203 9.26 11.62 11.23
N GLY A 204 9.24 11.16 9.99
CA GLY A 204 8.10 10.50 9.39
C GLY A 204 8.50 9.20 8.73
N PHE A 205 7.57 8.25 8.70
CA PHE A 205 7.69 7.09 7.83
C PHE A 205 6.32 6.66 7.31
N TYR A 206 6.26 6.16 6.08
CA TYR A 206 5.09 5.48 5.55
C TYR A 206 5.44 4.08 5.05
N ALA A 207 4.47 3.19 5.13
CA ALA A 207 4.58 1.83 4.63
C ALA A 207 3.37 1.47 3.78
N TRP A 208 3.58 0.58 2.81
CA TRP A 208 2.54 0.14 1.91
C TRP A 208 2.73 -1.32 1.51
N ASN A 209 1.63 -1.98 1.18
CA ASN A 209 1.64 -3.31 0.60
C ASN A 209 0.45 -3.47 -0.34
N SER A 210 0.57 -4.43 -1.25
CA SER A 210 -0.57 -4.95 -1.98
C SER A 210 -0.52 -6.46 -1.98
N GLU A 211 -1.51 -7.09 -1.37
CA GLU A 211 -1.67 -8.53 -1.50
C GLU A 211 -2.04 -8.91 -2.95
N VAL A 212 -2.76 -8.08 -3.70
CA VAL A 212 -3.24 -8.40 -5.07
C VAL A 212 -2.26 -8.01 -6.19
N GLY A 213 -1.10 -7.46 -5.86
CA GLY A 213 -0.05 -7.08 -6.81
C GLY A 213 -0.23 -5.73 -7.49
N SER A 214 -0.96 -4.79 -6.90
CA SER A 214 -1.09 -3.39 -7.38
C SER A 214 0.10 -2.50 -7.02
N LYS A 215 0.86 -2.91 -6.00
CA LYS A 215 2.03 -2.23 -5.43
C LYS A 215 3.04 -3.27 -4.96
N THR A 216 4.28 -2.84 -4.75
CA THR A 216 5.27 -3.61 -3.99
C THR A 216 4.93 -3.56 -2.49
N LEU A 217 5.64 -4.36 -1.69
CA LEU A 217 5.77 -4.08 -0.28
C LEU A 217 6.89 -3.06 -0.09
N GLY A 218 6.68 -2.04 0.72
CA GLY A 218 7.73 -1.06 0.96
C GLY A 218 7.53 -0.22 2.19
N ILE A 219 8.61 0.44 2.55
CA ILE A 219 8.67 1.40 3.63
C ILE A 219 9.63 2.52 3.27
N ALA A 220 9.26 3.74 3.62
CA ALA A 220 10.10 4.91 3.45
C ALA A 220 10.14 5.71 4.75
N SER A 221 11.34 6.18 5.12
CA SER A 221 11.60 7.05 6.27
C SER A 221 12.28 8.33 5.82
N PHE A 222 11.96 9.44 6.48
CA PHE A 222 12.42 10.77 6.09
C PHE A 222 12.25 11.77 7.23
N TYR A 223 12.93 12.91 7.12
CA TYR A 223 12.59 14.12 7.87
C TYR A 223 11.59 14.95 7.07
N LEU A 224 10.67 15.64 7.73
CA LEU A 224 9.69 16.53 7.09
C LEU A 224 9.41 17.76 7.97
N ARG A 225 8.99 18.86 7.37
CA ARG A 225 8.59 20.08 8.09
C ARG A 225 7.13 20.09 8.47
N ALA A 226 6.29 19.51 7.63
CA ALA A 226 4.86 19.42 7.86
C ALA A 226 4.25 18.36 6.96
N VAL A 227 3.08 17.88 7.37
CA VAL A 227 2.18 17.10 6.54
C VAL A 227 0.80 17.71 6.63
N CYS A 228 0.14 17.89 5.50
CA CYS A 228 -1.24 18.36 5.47
C CYS A 228 -2.23 17.19 5.32
N ALA A 229 -3.50 17.43 5.61
CA ALA A 229 -4.57 16.44 5.46
C ALA A 229 -4.74 15.89 4.02
N ASN A 230 -4.21 16.62 3.01
CA ASN A 230 -4.12 16.16 1.63
C ASN A 230 -2.92 15.24 1.36
N ARG A 231 -2.18 14.86 2.42
CA ARG A 231 -1.03 13.94 2.43
C ARG A 231 0.18 14.39 1.60
N ASN A 232 0.33 15.70 1.39
CA ASN A 232 1.56 16.25 0.85
C ASN A 232 2.58 16.40 1.99
N LEU A 233 3.78 15.86 1.76
CA LEU A 233 4.93 15.98 2.65
C LEU A 233 5.73 17.22 2.25
N TRP A 234 5.96 18.12 3.20
CA TRP A 234 6.63 19.39 2.95
C TRP A 234 8.05 19.39 3.51
N GLY A 235 9.00 19.84 2.70
CA GLY A 235 10.41 19.92 3.10
C GLY A 235 11.00 18.56 3.48
N THR A 236 10.70 17.54 2.67
CA THR A 236 11.21 16.19 2.89
C THR A 236 12.73 16.16 2.69
N GLU A 237 13.46 15.64 3.67
CA GLU A 237 14.91 15.51 3.65
C GLU A 237 15.31 14.09 4.07
N ASN A 238 16.49 13.63 3.62
CA ASN A 238 17.03 12.28 3.87
C ASN A 238 16.00 11.17 3.61
N PHE A 239 15.40 11.17 2.42
CA PHE A 239 14.45 10.13 2.03
C PHE A 239 15.17 8.80 1.79
N GLU A 240 14.85 7.81 2.62
CA GLU A 240 15.37 6.45 2.51
C GLU A 240 14.20 5.49 2.29
N GLU A 241 14.29 4.67 1.24
CA GLU A 241 13.24 3.74 0.84
C GLU A 241 13.77 2.32 0.70
N ILE A 242 13.01 1.37 1.25
CA ILE A 242 13.22 -0.06 1.05
C ILE A 242 11.98 -0.61 0.35
N THR A 243 12.16 -1.19 -0.84
CA THR A 243 11.10 -1.88 -1.56
C THR A 243 11.42 -3.35 -1.77
N ILE A 244 10.42 -4.19 -1.55
CA ILE A 244 10.51 -5.64 -1.70
C ILE A 244 9.46 -6.07 -2.72
N ARG A 245 9.92 -6.75 -3.76
CA ARG A 245 9.04 -7.40 -4.74
C ARG A 245 8.37 -8.62 -4.12
N HIS A 246 7.10 -8.82 -4.43
CA HIS A 246 6.33 -10.01 -4.05
C HIS A 246 6.86 -11.27 -4.76
N SER A 247 7.87 -11.90 -4.17
CA SER A 247 8.42 -13.19 -4.59
C SER A 247 8.27 -14.22 -3.48
N LYS A 248 8.49 -15.50 -3.80
CA LYS A 248 8.70 -16.54 -2.77
C LYS A 248 9.73 -16.03 -1.74
N PHE A 249 9.43 -16.22 -0.45
CA PHE A 249 10.20 -15.76 0.73
C PHE A 249 10.24 -14.24 0.99
N ALA A 250 9.52 -13.41 0.24
CA ALA A 250 9.55 -11.96 0.43
C ALA A 250 9.03 -11.51 1.81
N ALA A 251 8.05 -12.21 2.40
CA ALA A 251 7.57 -11.94 3.77
C ALA A 251 8.67 -12.08 4.83
N GLN A 252 9.49 -13.14 4.74
CA GLN A 252 10.60 -13.37 5.68
C GLN A 252 11.68 -12.29 5.55
N ARG A 253 12.01 -11.88 4.31
CA ARG A 253 12.96 -10.79 4.07
C ARG A 253 12.45 -9.46 4.61
N PHE A 254 11.17 -9.15 4.41
CA PHE A 254 10.58 -7.92 4.95
C PHE A 254 10.68 -7.83 6.47
N ALA A 255 10.30 -8.90 7.18
CA ALA A 255 10.41 -8.91 8.64
C ALA A 255 11.86 -8.74 9.12
N HIS A 256 12.83 -9.25 8.38
CA HIS A 256 14.25 -9.16 8.71
C HIS A 256 14.87 -7.80 8.37
N GLU A 257 14.44 -7.14 7.29
CA GLU A 257 15.03 -5.90 6.80
C GLU A 257 14.29 -4.66 7.30
N ALA A 258 12.96 -4.63 7.21
CA ALA A 258 12.16 -3.43 7.44
C ALA A 258 11.96 -3.10 8.92
N ALA A 259 11.71 -4.10 9.77
CA ALA A 259 11.49 -3.85 11.19
C ALA A 259 12.76 -3.32 11.91
N PRO A 260 13.96 -3.87 11.67
CA PRO A 260 15.19 -3.27 12.20
C PRO A 260 15.50 -1.90 11.61
N ALA A 261 15.24 -1.68 10.32
CA ALA A 261 15.47 -0.37 9.69
C ALA A 261 14.62 0.73 10.33
N LEU A 262 13.33 0.47 10.57
CA LEU A 262 12.46 1.41 11.29
C LEU A 262 12.90 1.63 12.74
N THR A 263 13.26 0.56 13.45
CA THR A 263 13.74 0.66 14.83
C THR A 263 15.04 1.47 14.89
N SER A 264 15.94 1.25 13.94
CA SER A 264 17.19 2.00 13.80
C SER A 264 16.91 3.48 13.50
N PHE A 265 15.99 3.78 12.58
CA PHE A 265 15.60 5.15 12.25
C PHE A 265 15.00 5.89 13.45
N ALA A 266 14.08 5.25 14.18
CA ALA A 266 13.46 5.80 15.39
C ALA A 266 14.50 6.19 16.45
N ASN A 267 15.55 5.37 16.60
CA ASN A 267 16.63 5.58 17.57
C ASN A 267 17.83 6.37 17.01
N SER A 268 17.77 6.79 15.74
CA SER A 268 18.91 7.45 15.08
C SER A 268 19.09 8.89 15.56
N SER A 269 20.36 9.29 15.71
CA SER A 269 20.70 10.67 16.06
C SER A 269 20.43 11.59 14.86
N PRO A 270 19.74 12.74 15.06
CA PRO A 270 19.53 13.71 14.00
C PRO A 270 20.77 14.59 13.74
N ALA A 271 21.86 14.42 14.49
CA ALA A 271 23.04 15.27 14.40
C ALA A 271 23.66 15.36 12.98
N PRO A 272 23.81 14.26 12.21
CA PRO A 272 24.32 14.34 10.84
C PRO A 272 23.41 15.18 9.92
N PHE A 273 22.09 15.04 10.08
CA PHE A 273 21.10 15.82 9.34
C PHE A 273 21.20 17.33 9.67
N ILE A 274 21.25 17.67 10.95
CA ILE A 274 21.42 19.07 11.41
C ILE A 274 22.73 19.65 10.88
N ALA A 275 23.83 18.89 10.94
CA ALA A 275 25.13 19.31 10.42
C ALA A 275 25.08 19.56 8.91
N GLY A 276 24.37 18.73 8.16
CA GLY A 276 24.14 18.90 6.72
C GLY A 276 23.41 20.20 6.40
N ILE A 277 22.29 20.48 7.08
CA ILE A 277 21.55 21.75 6.90
C ILE A 277 22.43 22.95 7.25
N ARG A 278 23.19 22.89 8.35
CA ARG A 278 24.10 23.96 8.75
C ARG A 278 25.17 24.22 7.68
N ALA A 279 25.83 23.16 7.21
CA ALA A 279 26.86 23.28 6.17
C ALA A 279 26.29 23.86 4.87
N ALA A 280 25.06 23.49 4.50
CA ALA A 280 24.38 24.04 3.33
C ALA A 280 24.08 25.55 3.49
N ARG A 281 23.62 25.99 4.67
CA ARG A 281 23.37 27.41 4.97
C ARG A 281 24.64 28.27 5.00
N GLU A 282 25.75 27.71 5.46
CA GLU A 282 27.05 28.39 5.48
C GLU A 282 27.69 28.47 4.07
N ARG A 283 27.21 27.68 3.11
CA ARG A 283 27.72 27.65 1.73
C ARG A 283 27.21 28.86 0.94
N ILE A 284 28.11 29.78 0.61
CA ILE A 284 27.79 30.91 -0.29
C ILE A 284 27.80 30.39 -1.74
N VAL A 285 26.61 30.29 -2.34
CA VAL A 285 26.43 29.90 -3.75
C VAL A 285 26.23 31.18 -4.55
N ALA A 286 27.33 31.75 -5.05
CA ALA A 286 27.48 33.03 -5.74
C ALA A 286 27.58 34.29 -4.84
N ARG A 287 28.58 35.11 -5.16
CA ARG A 287 28.75 36.50 -4.72
C ARG A 287 28.37 37.42 -5.86
#